data_AF-A0A1W2C0K1-F1
#
_entry.id   AF-A0A1W2C0K1-F1
#
_cell.length_a   1.000
_cell.length_b   1.000
_cell.length_c   1.000
_cell.angle_alpha   90.00
_cell.angle_beta   90.00
_cell.angle_gamma   90.00
#
_symmetry.space_group_name_H-M   'P 1'
#
loop_
_entity.id
_entity.type
_entity.pdbx_description
1 polymer ?
#
loop_
_entity_poly.entity_id
_entity_poly.type
_entity_poly.pdbx_seq_one_letter_code
_entity_poly.pdbx_strand_id
1 'polypeptide(L)'
;MLWLFSQMFLLCLVSFAVGSLVTWLSVRARLQPERPKTRLALPAPRPAAEQVVIAEQPPAPKPPRQESLPVKGNSRTMVYHTPDSPYYRRMKGDMAFASETDAVSAGYRMWSTKARVRV
;
A
#
# COMPACT_ATOMS: atom_id res chain seq x y z
N MET A 1 11.61 28.06 -50.92
CA MET A 1 10.44 27.26 -50.52
C MET A 1 10.77 26.19 -49.48
N LEU A 2 11.89 25.47 -49.57
CA LEU A 2 12.28 24.42 -48.60
C LEU A 2 12.66 24.94 -47.19
N TRP A 3 13.05 26.21 -47.06
CA TRP A 3 13.47 26.82 -45.80
C TRP A 3 12.38 26.82 -44.71
N LEU A 4 11.16 27.27 -45.07
CA LEU A 4 10.02 27.26 -44.16
C LEU A 4 9.58 25.83 -43.81
N PHE A 5 9.69 24.90 -44.77
CA PHE A 5 9.36 23.49 -44.55
C PHE A 5 10.30 22.85 -43.54
N SER A 6 11.62 23.09 -43.64
CA SER A 6 12.58 22.65 -42.62
C SER A 6 12.29 23.24 -41.25
N GLN A 7 11.94 24.52 -41.17
CA GLN A 7 11.61 25.16 -39.90
C GLN A 7 10.37 24.53 -39.25
N MET A 8 9.31 24.32 -40.01
CA MET A 8 8.08 23.70 -39.50
C MET A 8 8.33 22.23 -39.10
N PHE A 9 9.11 21.50 -39.89
CA PHE A 9 9.51 20.13 -39.57
C PHE A 9 10.31 20.04 -38.27
N LEU A 10 11.29 20.93 -38.07
CA LEU A 10 12.07 20.99 -36.84
C LEU A 10 11.20 21.31 -35.62
N LEU A 11 10.27 22.26 -35.74
CA LEU A 11 9.33 22.58 -34.65
C LEU A 11 8.41 21.40 -34.31
N CYS A 12 7.94 20.66 -35.31
CA CYS A 12 7.16 19.44 -35.10
C CYS A 12 7.98 18.35 -34.41
N LEU A 13 9.22 18.12 -34.85
CA LEU A 13 10.11 17.10 -34.28
C LEU A 13 10.41 17.41 -32.81
N VAL A 14 10.74 18.67 -32.50
CA VAL A 14 10.98 19.13 -31.13
C VAL A 14 9.74 18.92 -30.25
N SER A 15 8.55 19.33 -30.72
CA SER A 15 7.31 19.17 -29.96
C SER A 15 6.98 17.70 -29.69
N PHE A 16 7.21 16.83 -30.68
CA PHE A 16 7.04 15.38 -30.54
C PHE A 16 8.05 14.77 -29.56
N ALA A 17 9.32 15.18 -29.62
CA ALA A 17 10.35 14.74 -28.69
C ALA A 17 10.03 15.16 -27.25
N VAL A 18 9.57 16.40 -27.04
CA VAL A 18 9.13 16.88 -25.73
C VAL A 18 7.93 16.08 -25.23
N GLY A 19 6.91 15.87 -26.06
CA GLY A 19 5.73 15.08 -25.71
C GLY A 19 6.08 13.64 -25.30
N SER A 20 6.87 12.95 -26.13
CA SER A 20 7.33 11.58 -25.83
C SER A 20 8.19 11.51 -24.58
N LEU A 21 9.05 12.50 -24.32
CA LEU A 21 9.86 12.57 -23.10
C LEU A 21 8.98 12.79 -21.86
N VAL A 22 7.98 13.65 -21.91
CA VAL A 22 7.03 13.87 -20.81
C VAL A 22 6.23 12.60 -20.52
N THR A 23 5.74 11.92 -21.55
CA THR A 23 5.05 10.63 -21.41
C THR A 23 5.98 9.57 -20.83
N TRP A 24 7.21 9.47 -21.32
CA TRP A 24 8.23 8.57 -20.77
C TRP A 24 8.47 8.87 -19.30
N LEU A 25 8.80 10.11 -18.93
CA LEU A 25 9.08 10.50 -17.55
C LEU A 25 7.89 10.21 -16.63
N SER A 26 6.67 10.42 -17.12
CA SER A 26 5.45 10.06 -16.39
C SER A 26 5.37 8.56 -16.14
N VAL A 27 5.53 7.72 -17.18
CA VAL A 27 5.53 6.26 -17.07
C VAL A 27 6.68 5.79 -16.16
N ARG A 28 7.89 6.29 -16.36
CA ARG A 28 9.08 5.96 -15.56
C ARG A 28 8.92 6.36 -14.09
N ALA A 29 8.31 7.51 -13.80
CA ALA A 29 7.98 7.91 -12.44
C ALA A 29 6.92 6.98 -11.81
N ARG A 30 5.96 6.48 -12.59
CA ARG A 30 5.02 5.43 -12.15
C ARG A 30 5.67 4.06 -11.98
N LEU A 31 6.82 3.81 -12.61
CA LEU A 31 7.64 2.61 -12.40
C LEU A 31 8.67 2.76 -11.25
N GLN A 32 8.97 3.99 -10.81
CA GLN A 32 9.79 4.31 -9.63
C GLN A 32 9.10 4.38 -8.24
N PRO A 33 7.85 3.88 -7.98
CA PRO A 33 7.32 3.76 -6.61
C PRO A 33 8.13 2.81 -5.74
N GLU A 34 8.92 1.93 -6.35
CA GLU A 34 9.83 1.02 -5.68
C GLU A 34 11.24 1.62 -5.69
N ARG A 35 11.49 2.58 -4.80
CA ARG A 35 12.83 2.80 -4.23
C ARG A 35 12.92 2.14 -2.84
N PRO A 36 12.79 0.81 -2.70
CA PRO A 36 13.12 0.15 -1.45
C PRO A 36 14.65 0.19 -1.28
N LYS A 37 15.10 0.47 -0.04
CA LYS A 37 16.45 0.23 0.51
C LYS A 37 17.60 1.24 0.35
N THR A 38 17.47 2.44 -0.22
CA THR A 38 18.61 3.41 -0.11
C THR A 38 18.57 4.29 1.16
N ARG A 39 17.52 4.20 1.99
CA ARG A 39 17.47 4.83 3.33
C ARG A 39 17.69 3.87 4.51
N LEU A 40 18.13 2.64 4.25
CA LEU A 40 18.76 1.80 5.28
C LEU A 40 20.28 1.77 5.05
N ALA A 41 20.88 2.95 5.00
CA ALA A 41 22.27 3.07 5.41
C ALA A 41 22.30 2.85 6.93
N LEU A 42 22.76 1.67 7.32
CA LEU A 42 23.02 1.25 8.70
C LEU A 42 24.07 2.15 9.36
N PRO A 43 23.97 2.46 10.68
CA PRO A 43 25.06 2.05 11.57
C PRO A 43 24.62 1.67 13.01
N ALA A 44 24.83 0.39 13.34
CA ALA A 44 25.41 -0.17 14.58
C ALA A 44 24.80 0.20 15.99
N PRO A 45 25.32 -0.35 17.12
CA PRO A 45 24.79 -1.53 17.83
C PRO A 45 24.38 -1.25 19.30
N ARG A 46 23.43 -2.02 19.87
CA ARG A 46 23.28 -2.21 21.34
C ARG A 46 22.37 -3.42 21.66
N PRO A 47 22.53 -4.06 22.83
CA PRO A 47 22.93 -5.45 22.98
C PRO A 47 21.76 -6.31 23.49
N ALA A 48 22.04 -7.59 23.71
CA ALA A 48 21.19 -8.52 24.46
C ALA A 48 20.66 -7.94 25.79
N ALA A 49 19.50 -8.46 26.20
CA ALA A 49 18.77 -8.30 27.47
C ALA A 49 17.83 -7.08 27.58
N GLU A 50 16.51 -7.34 27.59
CA GLU A 50 15.72 -7.28 28.82
C GLU A 50 14.32 -7.89 28.55
N GLN A 51 14.00 -8.94 29.31
CA GLN A 51 12.73 -9.64 29.31
C GLN A 51 11.68 -8.85 30.08
N VAL A 52 10.41 -8.92 29.69
CA VAL A 52 9.31 -8.88 30.68
C VAL A 52 8.34 -10.02 30.37
N VAL A 53 8.51 -11.07 31.16
CA VAL A 53 7.54 -12.13 31.44
C VAL A 53 6.34 -11.51 32.15
N ILE A 54 5.12 -11.71 31.66
CA ILE A 54 3.91 -11.78 32.50
C ILE A 54 3.01 -12.93 32.04
N ALA A 55 3.17 -14.04 32.76
CA ALA A 55 2.17 -14.99 33.27
C ALA A 55 1.10 -15.59 32.34
N GLU A 56 1.19 -16.91 32.22
CA GLU A 56 0.13 -17.87 31.90
C GLU A 56 -0.88 -17.98 33.06
N GLN A 57 -2.19 -17.87 32.79
CA GLN A 57 -3.25 -18.50 33.61
C GLN A 57 -4.62 -18.64 32.85
N PRO A 58 -5.13 -19.86 32.59
CA PRO A 58 -6.52 -20.17 32.14
C PRO A 58 -7.44 -20.59 33.32
N PRO A 59 -8.75 -20.91 33.17
CA PRO A 59 -9.78 -20.64 32.14
C PRO A 59 -11.16 -20.13 32.72
N ALA A 60 -12.00 -19.44 31.93
CA ALA A 60 -13.49 -19.38 32.09
C ALA A 60 -14.19 -18.62 30.94
N PRO A 61 -15.47 -18.94 30.61
CA PRO A 61 -15.96 -19.01 29.23
C PRO A 61 -16.68 -17.74 28.75
N LYS A 62 -16.27 -17.22 27.59
CA LYS A 62 -16.99 -16.18 26.80
C LYS A 62 -16.82 -16.48 25.30
N PRO A 63 -17.83 -16.16 24.47
CA PRO A 63 -18.43 -17.01 23.43
C PRO A 63 -17.56 -17.09 22.14
N PRO A 64 -17.91 -17.93 21.13
CA PRO A 64 -16.95 -18.61 20.28
C PRO A 64 -15.99 -17.61 19.67
N ARG A 65 -14.72 -17.77 20.06
CA ARG A 65 -13.57 -17.16 19.40
C ARG A 65 -13.61 -17.68 17.98
N GLN A 66 -14.34 -16.97 17.11
CA GLN A 66 -14.19 -17.08 15.66
C GLN A 66 -12.69 -17.02 15.46
N GLU A 67 -12.13 -18.08 14.90
CA GLU A 67 -10.73 -18.20 14.55
C GLU A 67 -10.38 -16.94 13.74
N SER A 68 -9.89 -15.91 14.44
CA SER A 68 -9.86 -14.55 13.94
C SER A 68 -8.63 -14.46 13.06
N LEU A 69 -8.77 -15.02 11.85
CA LEU A 69 -7.84 -14.81 10.76
C LEU A 69 -7.53 -13.31 10.72
N PRO A 70 -6.25 -12.93 10.81
CA PRO A 70 -5.86 -11.55 11.05
C PRO A 70 -6.43 -10.62 9.98
N VAL A 71 -7.12 -9.57 10.39
CA VAL A 71 -7.66 -8.55 9.51
C VAL A 71 -6.48 -7.86 8.82
N LYS A 72 -6.42 -7.92 7.49
CA LYS A 72 -5.30 -7.34 6.73
C LYS A 72 -5.55 -5.87 6.47
N GLY A 73 -4.63 -5.02 6.89
CA GLY A 73 -4.65 -3.58 6.66
C GLY A 73 -3.57 -3.16 5.66
N ASN A 74 -3.91 -2.22 4.78
CA ASN A 74 -2.92 -1.50 3.99
C ASN A 74 -2.71 -0.11 4.59
N SER A 75 -1.51 0.14 5.10
CA SER A 75 -1.13 1.38 5.79
C SER A 75 -1.14 2.60 4.88
N ARG A 76 -0.94 2.40 3.56
CA ARG A 76 -0.97 3.46 2.55
C ARG A 76 -2.39 3.92 2.23
N THR A 77 -3.36 3.02 2.20
CA THR A 77 -4.76 3.35 1.87
C THR A 77 -5.65 3.49 3.10
N MET A 78 -5.16 3.10 4.28
CA MET A 78 -5.94 2.96 5.51
C MET A 78 -7.21 2.15 5.28
N VAL A 79 -7.14 1.11 4.45
CA VAL A 79 -8.26 0.20 4.20
C VAL A 79 -7.92 -1.16 4.79
N TYR A 80 -8.88 -1.75 5.49
CA TYR A 80 -8.76 -3.11 6.01
C TYR A 80 -9.69 -4.09 5.28
N HIS A 81 -9.25 -5.33 5.19
CA HIS A 81 -9.95 -6.45 4.59
C HIS A 81 -10.17 -7.54 5.62
N THR A 82 -11.42 -7.97 5.73
CA THR A 82 -11.82 -9.13 6.52
C THR A 82 -11.65 -10.41 5.70
N PRO A 83 -11.50 -11.58 6.37
CA PRO A 83 -11.44 -12.88 5.70
C PRO A 83 -12.63 -13.15 4.78
N ASP A 84 -13.80 -12.60 5.11
CA ASP A 84 -15.04 -12.71 4.32
C ASP A 84 -15.00 -11.90 3.01
N SER A 85 -14.07 -10.95 2.88
CA SER A 85 -14.00 -10.14 1.67
C SER A 85 -13.33 -10.92 0.51
N PRO A 86 -13.89 -10.89 -0.72
CA PRO A 86 -13.32 -11.61 -1.87
C PRO A 86 -11.87 -11.23 -2.20
N TYR A 87 -11.46 -10.02 -1.81
CA TYR A 87 -10.15 -9.48 -2.07
C TYR A 87 -9.14 -9.75 -0.95
N TYR A 88 -9.54 -10.38 0.16
CA TYR A 88 -8.65 -10.70 1.30
C TYR A 88 -7.39 -11.50 0.91
N ARG A 89 -7.53 -12.46 -0.01
CA ARG A 89 -6.40 -13.28 -0.50
C ARG A 89 -5.50 -12.54 -1.48
N ARG A 90 -6.04 -11.55 -2.20
CA ARG A 90 -5.32 -10.76 -3.21
C ARG A 90 -4.61 -9.55 -2.60
N MET A 91 -5.14 -9.05 -1.49
CA MET A 91 -4.56 -7.92 -0.79
C MET A 91 -3.25 -8.33 -0.09
N LYS A 92 -2.17 -7.68 -0.49
CA LYS A 92 -0.91 -7.65 0.26
C LYS A 92 -0.99 -6.49 1.24
N GLY A 93 -1.44 -6.79 2.45
CA GLY A 93 -1.45 -5.83 3.57
C GLY A 93 -0.09 -5.82 4.26
N ASP A 94 0.36 -4.63 4.65
CA ASP A 94 1.59 -4.44 5.43
C ASP A 94 1.31 -4.51 6.95
N MET A 95 0.05 -4.38 7.35
CA MET A 95 -0.40 -4.49 8.74
C MET A 95 -1.41 -5.62 8.91
N ALA A 96 -1.37 -6.26 10.07
CA ALA A 96 -2.32 -7.28 10.49
C ALA A 96 -2.93 -6.86 11.83
N PHE A 97 -4.25 -6.73 11.86
CA PHE A 97 -5.02 -6.44 13.07
C PHE A 97 -5.63 -7.73 13.62
N ALA A 98 -5.73 -7.82 14.94
CA ALA A 98 -6.37 -8.96 15.60
C ALA A 98 -7.91 -8.94 15.42
N SER A 99 -8.50 -7.75 15.20
CA SER A 99 -9.94 -7.55 15.06
C SER A 99 -10.25 -6.32 14.20
N GLU A 100 -11.46 -6.26 13.64
CA GLU A 100 -11.98 -5.08 12.93
C GLU A 100 -12.05 -3.84 13.82
N THR A 101 -12.39 -4.03 15.10
CA THR A 101 -12.47 -2.93 16.08
C THR A 101 -11.13 -2.22 16.26
N ASP A 102 -10.03 -2.97 16.20
CA ASP A 102 -8.66 -2.46 16.31
C ASP A 102 -8.22 -1.73 15.03
N ALA A 103 -8.66 -2.23 13.87
CA ALA A 103 -8.44 -1.54 12.60
C ALA A 103 -9.18 -0.19 12.57
N VAL A 104 -10.43 -0.15 13.02
CA VAL A 104 -11.24 1.08 13.05
C VAL A 104 -10.70 2.10 14.07
N SER A 105 -10.24 1.66 15.26
CA SER A 105 -9.62 2.55 16.24
C SER A 105 -8.29 3.13 15.73
N ALA A 106 -7.53 2.36 14.95
CA ALA A 106 -6.35 2.83 14.22
C ALA A 106 -6.68 3.74 13.01
N GLY A 107 -7.96 4.02 12.76
CA GLY A 107 -8.41 4.91 11.69
C GLY A 107 -8.57 4.25 10.32
N TYR A 108 -8.55 2.92 10.25
CA TYR A 108 -8.75 2.19 9.01
C TYR A 108 -10.23 2.06 8.67
N ARG A 109 -10.54 2.10 7.37
CA ARG A 109 -11.88 1.97 6.83
C ARG A 109 -12.09 0.58 6.25
N MET A 110 -13.28 0.01 6.44
CA MET A 110 -13.62 -1.28 5.86
C MET A 110 -13.64 -1.19 4.33
N TRP A 111 -13.09 -2.21 3.67
CA TRP A 111 -13.25 -2.36 2.23
C TRP A 111 -14.72 -2.53 1.85
N SER A 112 -15.21 -1.70 0.92
CA SER A 112 -16.56 -1.81 0.35
C SER A 112 -16.49 -1.98 -1.17
N THR A 113 -17.29 -2.91 -1.71
CA THR A 113 -17.53 -2.96 -3.15
C THR A 113 -18.51 -1.85 -3.50
N LYS A 114 -18.27 -1.10 -4.59
CA LYS A 114 -19.20 -0.05 -5.09
C LYS A 114 -20.65 -0.54 -5.29
N ALA A 115 -20.88 -1.85 -5.35
CA ALA A 115 -22.20 -2.47 -5.43
C ALA A 115 -23.03 -2.40 -4.12
N ARG A 116 -22.44 -2.06 -2.97
CA ARG A 116 -23.15 -1.92 -1.68
C ARG A 116 -23.71 -0.51 -1.47
N VAL A 117 -24.09 0.17 -2.55
CA VAL A 117 -24.91 1.38 -2.51
C VAL A 117 -26.08 1.14 -3.46
N ARG A 118 -27.05 0.34 -3.01
CA ARG A 118 -28.42 0.49 -3.49
C ARG A 118 -29.12 1.35 -2.44
N VAL A 119 -29.38 2.60 -2.83
CA VAL A 119 -30.36 3.45 -2.15
C VAL A 119 -31.75 2.99 -2.60
#